data_AF-A0A814GE21-F1
#
_entry.id   AF-A0A814GE21-F1
#
_cell.length_a   1.000
_cell.length_b   1.000
_cell.length_c   1.000
_cell.angle_alpha   90.00
_cell.angle_beta   90.00
_cell.angle_gamma   90.00
#
_symmetry.space_group_name_H-M   'P 1'
#
loop_
_entity.id
_entity.type
_entity.pdbx_description
1 polymer ?
#
loop_
_entity_poly.entity_id
_entity_poly.type
_entity_poly.pdbx_seq_one_letter_code
_entity_poly.pdbx_strand_id
1 'polypeptide(L)'
;MDRTIFKKILSEIITSSTSHGLPNIIRSDRILIKILWILSTFISGSICTYLIIESIMKYYQYDVITKIRVTEEITTEFPTITVCNLNLFTNKKSLDALQNLNLSTFPNNLYFQIQMKFSVDQNELNLYGDSKEKLVRYLFMNHEKISLDTIVHYTHPEYGNCFKINSGFTENKTEIPIVIAMDTQTKKKIILLNYINSYLIELDNLDKICVDDCPIECEKETFSKTISMYDLGNKEWENYYREYYNMNETDLDIRNDLVGINIYYDSLGYTEITEMAAIDLVTLLSSIGGFAGLFLGISFLSLMESMEFLCQIILVFYDYNTKKNNVVKIFRNQILQK
;
A
#
# COMPACT_ATOMS: atom_id res chain seq x y z
N MET A 1 -21.45 -12.61 55.09
CA MET A 1 -20.01 -12.73 55.40
C MET A 1 -19.72 -11.81 56.57
N ASP A 2 -19.13 -12.32 57.65
CA ASP A 2 -18.88 -11.55 58.86
C ASP A 2 -17.83 -10.45 58.61
N ARG A 3 -18.05 -9.23 59.13
CA ARG A 3 -17.14 -8.07 58.93
C ARG A 3 -15.73 -8.35 59.47
N THR A 4 -15.63 -9.18 60.49
CA THR A 4 -14.37 -9.62 61.12
C THR A 4 -13.56 -10.53 60.19
N ILE A 5 -14.24 -11.49 59.53
CA ILE A 5 -13.65 -12.40 58.55
C ILE A 5 -13.18 -11.63 57.32
N PHE A 6 -13.97 -10.69 56.83
CA PHE A 6 -13.60 -9.86 55.67
C PHE A 6 -12.35 -9.01 55.94
N LYS A 7 -12.25 -8.37 57.12
CA LYS A 7 -11.06 -7.58 57.50
C LYS A 7 -9.81 -8.45 57.61
N LYS A 8 -9.92 -9.67 58.14
CA LYS A 8 -8.80 -10.60 58.26
C LYS A 8 -8.29 -11.03 56.88
N ILE A 9 -9.20 -11.41 55.99
CA ILE A 9 -8.88 -11.78 54.61
C ILE A 9 -8.23 -10.62 53.85
N LEU A 10 -8.81 -9.41 53.94
CA LEU A 10 -8.25 -8.24 53.27
C LEU A 10 -6.84 -7.88 53.77
N SER A 11 -6.61 -7.99 55.09
CA SER A 11 -5.29 -7.79 55.67
C SER A 11 -4.29 -8.82 55.15
N GLU A 12 -4.68 -10.09 55.07
CA GLU A 12 -3.84 -11.19 54.59
C GLU A 12 -3.43 -10.97 53.14
N ILE A 13 -4.38 -10.65 52.25
CA ILE A 13 -4.13 -10.32 50.83
C ILE A 13 -3.15 -9.17 50.68
N ILE A 14 -3.37 -8.06 51.39
CA ILE A 14 -2.51 -6.88 51.24
C ILE A 14 -1.10 -7.19 51.75
N THR A 15 -0.98 -7.96 52.84
CA THR A 15 0.32 -8.34 53.40
C THR A 15 1.07 -9.38 52.59
N SER A 16 0.36 -10.22 51.82
CA SER A 16 0.93 -11.21 50.91
C SER A 16 1.17 -10.64 49.51
N SER A 17 0.59 -9.48 49.18
CA SER A 17 0.72 -8.89 47.84
C SER A 17 2.17 -8.55 47.52
N THR A 18 2.51 -8.73 46.25
CA THR A 18 3.80 -8.36 45.66
C THR A 18 3.92 -6.86 45.40
N SER A 19 2.85 -6.08 45.63
CA SER A 19 2.89 -4.63 45.48
C SER A 19 3.88 -4.00 46.45
N HIS A 20 4.68 -3.04 45.99
CA HIS A 20 5.76 -2.48 46.82
C HIS A 20 5.26 -1.54 47.93
N GLY A 21 4.12 -0.90 47.74
CA GLY A 21 3.58 0.08 48.69
C GLY A 21 2.64 -0.53 49.74
N LEU A 22 1.69 -1.36 49.30
CA LEU A 22 0.55 -1.79 50.10
C LEU A 22 0.91 -2.64 51.36
N PRO A 23 1.81 -3.65 51.29
CA PRO A 23 2.21 -4.42 52.46
C PRO A 23 2.89 -3.56 53.54
N ASN A 24 3.68 -2.57 53.13
CA ASN A 24 4.44 -1.70 54.04
C ASN A 24 3.54 -0.73 54.82
N ILE A 25 2.39 -0.35 54.26
CA ILE A 25 1.37 0.44 54.97
C ILE A 25 0.83 -0.33 56.17
N ILE A 26 0.56 -1.64 56.01
CA ILE A 26 0.04 -2.48 57.10
C ILE A 26 1.13 -2.85 58.10
N ARG A 27 2.35 -3.18 57.64
CA ARG A 27 3.47 -3.60 58.48
C ARG A 27 4.07 -2.46 59.34
N SER A 28 3.82 -1.20 59.00
CA SER A 28 4.38 -0.06 59.75
C SER A 28 3.59 0.28 61.01
N ASP A 29 4.26 0.21 62.16
CA ASP A 29 3.69 0.60 63.46
C ASP A 29 3.74 2.11 63.74
N ARG A 30 4.74 2.81 63.16
CA ARG A 30 4.92 4.26 63.36
C ARG A 30 3.98 5.05 62.46
N ILE A 31 3.22 5.99 63.03
CA ILE A 31 2.24 6.80 62.28
C ILE A 31 2.89 7.63 61.16
N LEU A 32 4.07 8.20 61.41
CA LEU A 32 4.78 9.01 60.41
C LEU A 32 5.23 8.19 59.19
N ILE A 33 5.78 6.99 59.43
CA ILE A 33 6.23 6.08 58.36
C ILE A 33 5.01 5.55 57.58
N LYS A 34 3.89 5.30 58.26
CA LYS A 34 2.63 4.91 57.63
C LYS A 34 2.09 6.01 56.71
N ILE A 35 2.12 7.27 57.14
CA ILE A 35 1.73 8.42 56.30
C ILE A 35 2.63 8.52 55.06
N LEU A 36 3.94 8.33 55.22
CA LEU A 36 4.90 8.35 54.10
C LEU A 36 4.59 7.27 53.06
N TRP A 37 4.37 6.02 53.48
CA TRP A 37 4.02 4.94 52.56
C TRP A 37 2.68 5.17 51.87
N ILE A 38 1.68 5.72 52.57
CA ILE A 38 0.38 6.06 51.97
C ILE A 38 0.57 7.12 50.87
N LEU A 39 1.28 8.20 51.16
CA LEU A 39 1.54 9.27 50.18
C LEU A 39 2.33 8.75 48.98
N SER A 40 3.41 8.01 49.22
CA SER A 40 4.25 7.44 48.16
C SER A 40 3.46 6.48 47.26
N THR A 41 2.61 5.62 47.86
CA THR A 41 1.79 4.66 47.10
C THR A 41 0.75 5.39 46.25
N PHE A 42 0.11 6.43 46.79
CA PHE A 42 -0.89 7.20 46.05
C PHE A 42 -0.28 8.01 44.90
N ILE A 43 0.86 8.67 45.14
CA ILE A 43 1.59 9.42 44.10
C ILE A 43 2.05 8.47 42.99
N SER A 44 2.67 7.35 43.36
CA SER A 44 3.13 6.33 42.40
C SER A 44 1.97 5.76 41.58
N GLY A 45 0.85 5.43 42.22
CA GLY A 45 -0.35 4.94 41.53
C GLY A 45 -0.96 5.97 40.58
N SER A 46 -1.00 7.25 40.98
CA SER A 46 -1.53 8.33 40.11
C SER A 46 -0.69 8.50 38.84
N ILE A 47 0.64 8.51 38.99
CA ILE A 47 1.57 8.61 37.86
C ILE A 47 1.44 7.37 36.95
N CYS A 48 1.40 6.17 37.53
CA CYS A 48 1.21 4.93 36.79
C CYS A 48 -0.08 4.94 35.97
N THR A 49 -1.20 5.33 36.58
CA THR A 49 -2.50 5.40 35.89
C THR A 49 -2.49 6.45 34.78
N TYR A 50 -1.89 7.62 35.01
CA TYR A 50 -1.74 8.64 33.98
C TYR A 50 -0.98 8.12 32.76
N LEU A 51 0.19 7.50 32.97
CA LEU A 51 1.02 6.97 31.88
C LEU A 51 0.34 5.83 31.12
N ILE A 52 -0.39 4.94 31.82
CA ILE A 52 -1.17 3.89 31.17
C ILE A 52 -2.27 4.49 30.29
N ILE A 53 -3.01 5.47 30.80
CA ILE A 53 -4.06 6.16 30.02
C ILE A 53 -3.42 6.84 28.80
N GLU A 54 -2.29 7.52 28.96
CA GLU A 54 -1.59 8.17 27.86
C GLU A 54 -1.17 7.17 26.78
N SER A 55 -0.61 6.01 27.15
CA SER A 55 -0.26 4.94 26.21
C SER A 55 -1.47 4.36 25.48
N ILE A 56 -2.60 4.18 26.18
CA ILE A 56 -3.85 3.71 25.56
C ILE A 56 -4.38 4.76 24.57
N MET A 57 -4.39 6.03 24.95
CA MET A 57 -4.84 7.11 24.07
C MET A 57 -3.97 7.21 22.81
N LYS A 58 -2.64 7.10 22.95
CA LYS A 58 -1.72 7.07 21.81
C LYS A 58 -1.93 5.86 20.90
N TYR A 59 -2.26 4.69 21.46
CA TYR A 59 -2.59 3.51 20.65
C TYR A 59 -3.86 3.73 19.81
N TYR A 60 -4.90 4.35 20.38
CA TYR A 60 -6.15 4.66 19.68
C TYR A 60 -6.08 5.90 18.77
N GLN A 61 -4.95 6.62 18.74
CA GLN A 61 -4.70 7.65 17.74
C GLN A 61 -4.34 7.05 16.37
N TYR A 62 -3.95 5.76 16.33
CA TYR A 62 -3.56 5.05 15.10
C TYR A 62 -2.47 5.78 14.30
N ASP A 63 -1.55 6.45 15.00
CA ASP A 63 -0.43 7.13 14.38
C ASP A 63 0.44 6.14 13.58
N VAL A 64 0.97 6.59 12.45
CA VAL A 64 1.81 5.81 11.55
C VAL A 64 3.23 6.38 11.50
N ILE A 65 4.22 5.50 11.30
CA ILE A 65 5.62 5.85 11.08
C ILE A 65 6.04 5.29 9.73
N THR A 66 6.64 6.15 8.91
CA THR A 66 7.22 5.79 7.62
C THR A 66 8.65 5.28 7.78
N LYS A 67 8.95 4.12 7.19
CA LYS A 67 10.29 3.53 7.08
C LYS A 67 10.76 3.58 5.64
N ILE A 68 11.90 4.22 5.43
CA ILE A 68 12.55 4.33 4.11
C ILE A 68 13.78 3.43 4.12
N ARG A 69 13.89 2.54 3.13
CA ARG A 69 15.05 1.67 2.91
C ARG A 69 15.50 1.80 1.48
N VAL A 70 16.81 1.96 1.27
CA VAL A 70 17.42 1.90 -0.06
C VAL A 70 18.08 0.54 -0.17
N THR A 71 17.65 -0.25 -1.13
CA THR A 71 18.16 -1.60 -1.38
C THR A 71 18.79 -1.63 -2.76
N GLU A 72 19.99 -2.20 -2.85
CA GLU A 72 20.65 -2.46 -4.13
C GLU A 72 20.43 -3.93 -4.53
N GLU A 73 19.89 -4.15 -5.73
CA GLU A 73 19.71 -5.49 -6.30
C GLU A 73 20.64 -5.73 -7.49
N ILE A 74 21.02 -6.99 -7.71
CA ILE A 74 21.86 -7.40 -8.85
C ILE A 74 21.02 -7.58 -10.11
N THR A 75 19.75 -7.96 -9.94
CA THR A 75 18.79 -8.23 -11.01
C THR A 75 17.42 -7.77 -10.59
N THR A 76 16.67 -7.14 -11.48
CA THR A 76 15.30 -6.70 -11.24
C THR A 76 14.44 -6.90 -12.48
N GLU A 77 13.13 -6.98 -12.35
CA GLU A 77 12.22 -7.09 -13.49
C GLU A 77 12.19 -5.78 -14.28
N PHE A 78 12.26 -5.87 -15.61
CA PHE A 78 12.11 -4.71 -16.47
C PHE A 78 10.63 -4.38 -16.61
N PRO A 79 10.22 -3.09 -16.57
CA PRO A 79 8.81 -2.75 -16.49
C PRO A 79 8.12 -2.96 -17.83
N THR A 80 6.79 -2.96 -17.79
CA THR A 80 5.98 -2.88 -19.01
C THR A 80 6.04 -1.47 -19.59
N ILE A 81 6.46 -1.36 -20.84
CA ILE A 81 6.47 -0.09 -21.56
C ILE A 81 5.23 -0.01 -22.43
N THR A 82 4.39 1.00 -22.21
CA THR A 82 3.23 1.26 -23.08
C THR A 82 3.55 2.41 -24.02
N VAL A 83 3.41 2.17 -25.32
CA VAL A 83 3.60 3.18 -26.38
C VAL A 83 2.28 3.44 -27.08
N CYS A 84 1.92 4.70 -27.24
CA CYS A 84 0.70 5.15 -27.92
C CYS A 84 1.07 6.20 -28.96
N ASN A 85 0.34 6.25 -30.08
CA ASN A 85 0.34 7.44 -30.91
C ASN A 85 -0.47 8.54 -30.21
N LEU A 86 0.04 9.77 -30.21
CA LEU A 86 -0.71 10.92 -29.70
C LEU A 86 -1.92 11.26 -30.54
N ASN A 87 -1.84 10.96 -31.84
CA ASN A 87 -2.96 11.12 -32.75
C ASN A 87 -3.85 9.88 -32.70
N LEU A 88 -5.09 10.08 -32.27
CA LEU A 88 -6.10 9.02 -32.15
C LEU A 88 -6.60 8.51 -33.51
N PHE A 89 -6.84 9.42 -34.44
CA PHE A 89 -7.51 9.17 -35.73
C PHE A 89 -6.50 9.23 -36.87
N THR A 90 -5.84 8.11 -37.15
CA THR A 90 -4.73 8.04 -38.11
C THR A 90 -5.01 7.12 -39.29
N ASN A 91 -6.03 6.27 -39.21
CA ASN A 91 -6.41 5.33 -40.25
C ASN A 91 -7.25 5.99 -41.37
N LYS A 92 -7.24 5.42 -42.58
CA LYS A 92 -8.07 5.85 -43.71
C LYS A 92 -9.57 5.81 -43.39
N LYS A 93 -10.01 4.83 -42.60
CA LYS A 93 -11.39 4.78 -42.09
C LYS A 93 -11.79 6.03 -41.32
N SER A 94 -10.84 6.63 -40.61
CA SER A 94 -11.04 7.90 -39.93
C SER A 94 -11.30 9.01 -40.94
N LEU A 95 -10.56 9.06 -42.06
CA LEU A 95 -10.80 9.99 -43.15
C LEU A 95 -12.17 9.79 -43.83
N ASP A 96 -12.61 8.54 -43.99
CA ASP A 96 -13.92 8.24 -44.57
C ASP A 96 -15.07 8.65 -43.63
N ALA A 97 -14.91 8.43 -42.32
CA ALA A 97 -15.83 8.93 -41.30
C ALA A 97 -15.91 10.46 -41.31
N LEU A 98 -14.79 11.13 -41.61
CA LEU A 98 -14.69 12.58 -41.72
C LEU A 98 -15.40 13.14 -42.95
N GLN A 99 -15.35 12.45 -44.10
CA GLN A 99 -16.06 12.90 -45.31
C GLN A 99 -17.58 12.96 -45.13
N ASN A 100 -18.12 12.16 -44.21
CA ASN A 100 -19.55 12.16 -43.87
C ASN A 100 -19.95 13.26 -42.88
N LEU A 101 -18.98 13.93 -42.26
CA LEU A 101 -19.18 15.11 -41.42
C LEU A 101 -18.99 16.35 -42.28
N ASN A 102 -19.95 17.28 -42.30
CA ASN A 102 -19.79 18.54 -43.03
C ASN A 102 -18.62 19.36 -42.43
N LEU A 103 -17.43 19.26 -43.03
CA LEU A 103 -16.19 19.89 -42.55
C LEU A 103 -16.18 21.43 -42.63
N SER A 104 -17.18 22.06 -43.25
CA SER A 104 -17.24 23.51 -43.48
C SER A 104 -17.49 24.35 -42.22
N THR A 105 -17.70 23.74 -41.05
CA THR A 105 -18.00 24.42 -39.78
C THR A 105 -16.87 24.50 -38.76
N PHE A 106 -15.66 23.96 -39.04
CA PHE A 106 -14.68 23.72 -37.97
C PHE A 106 -13.34 24.43 -38.19
N PRO A 107 -13.13 25.62 -37.59
CA PRO A 107 -11.92 26.41 -37.81
C PRO A 107 -10.67 25.88 -37.07
N ASN A 108 -10.80 24.94 -36.12
CA ASN A 108 -9.68 24.45 -35.29
C ASN A 108 -9.64 22.91 -35.19
N ASN A 109 -8.44 22.31 -35.32
CA ASN A 109 -8.17 20.87 -35.22
C ASN A 109 -8.63 20.23 -33.88
N LEU A 110 -8.69 21.00 -32.79
CA LEU A 110 -9.08 20.49 -31.46
C LEU A 110 -10.58 20.21 -31.36
N TYR A 111 -11.43 21.13 -31.84
CA TYR A 111 -12.89 20.96 -31.82
C TYR A 111 -13.33 19.77 -32.69
N PHE A 112 -12.60 19.56 -33.77
CA PHE A 112 -12.73 18.43 -34.66
C PHE A 112 -12.42 17.08 -33.99
N GLN A 113 -11.30 16.98 -33.26
CA GLN A 113 -10.95 15.76 -32.51
C GLN A 113 -11.98 15.45 -31.42
N ILE A 114 -12.49 16.46 -30.73
CA ILE A 114 -13.52 16.32 -29.69
C ILE A 114 -14.83 15.80 -30.32
N GLN A 115 -15.31 16.42 -31.39
CA GLN A 115 -16.56 16.02 -32.03
C GLN A 115 -16.47 14.62 -32.66
N MET A 116 -15.31 14.24 -33.19
CA MET A 116 -15.06 12.86 -33.63
C MET A 116 -15.08 11.86 -32.47
N LYS A 117 -14.44 12.17 -31.33
CA LYS A 117 -14.50 11.32 -30.12
C LYS A 117 -15.92 11.08 -29.63
N PHE A 118 -16.82 12.06 -29.74
CA PHE A 118 -18.23 11.91 -29.36
C PHE A 118 -19.10 11.22 -30.43
N SER A 119 -18.66 11.22 -31.69
CA SER A 119 -19.41 10.61 -32.81
C SER A 119 -19.06 9.15 -33.05
N VAL A 120 -17.96 8.66 -32.47
CA VAL A 120 -17.45 7.30 -32.62
C VAL A 120 -17.82 6.46 -31.40
N ASP A 121 -18.34 5.25 -31.63
CA ASP A 121 -18.56 4.27 -30.56
C ASP A 121 -17.22 3.90 -29.91
N GLN A 122 -17.12 4.02 -28.59
CA GLN A 122 -15.92 3.64 -27.84
C GLN A 122 -15.53 2.17 -28.06
N ASN A 123 -16.48 1.30 -28.38
CA ASN A 123 -16.22 -0.10 -28.69
C ASN A 123 -15.50 -0.32 -30.03
N GLU A 124 -15.53 0.67 -30.93
CA GLU A 124 -14.90 0.62 -32.25
C GLU A 124 -13.63 1.48 -32.34
N LEU A 125 -13.17 2.05 -31.23
CA LEU A 125 -12.04 2.97 -31.20
C LEU A 125 -10.74 2.35 -31.78
N ASN A 126 -10.61 1.03 -31.67
CA ASN A 126 -9.49 0.28 -32.20
C ASN A 126 -9.38 0.31 -33.74
N LEU A 127 -10.47 0.59 -34.46
CA LEU A 127 -10.51 0.62 -35.92
C LEU A 127 -9.86 1.88 -36.51
N TYR A 128 -9.73 2.93 -35.71
CA TYR A 128 -9.35 4.27 -36.17
C TYR A 128 -7.90 4.67 -35.89
N GLY A 129 -7.24 3.96 -34.98
CA GLY A 129 -5.83 4.18 -34.62
C GLY A 129 -4.85 3.40 -35.50
N ASP A 130 -3.56 3.65 -35.28
CA ASP A 130 -2.48 2.96 -36.00
C ASP A 130 -2.31 1.50 -35.55
N SER A 131 -1.72 0.69 -36.43
CA SER A 131 -1.33 -0.69 -36.11
C SER A 131 0.09 -0.75 -35.50
N LYS A 132 0.40 -1.83 -34.78
CA LYS A 132 1.72 -2.01 -34.16
C LYS A 132 2.85 -2.08 -35.19
N GLU A 133 2.59 -2.61 -36.38
CA GLU A 133 3.57 -2.72 -37.47
C GLU A 133 3.92 -1.35 -38.07
N LYS A 134 3.00 -0.38 -37.99
CA LYS A 134 3.24 1.00 -38.40
C LYS A 134 4.01 1.78 -37.34
N LEU A 135 3.68 1.62 -36.06
CA LEU A 135 4.31 2.37 -34.97
C LEU A 135 5.65 1.80 -34.52
N VAL A 136 5.82 0.49 -34.53
CA VAL A 136 7.03 -0.17 -34.01
C VAL A 136 7.76 -0.85 -35.17
N ARG A 137 8.79 -0.16 -35.68
CA ARG A 137 9.62 -0.71 -36.76
C ARG A 137 10.65 -1.72 -36.27
N TYR A 138 11.33 -1.38 -35.18
CA TYR A 138 12.33 -2.22 -34.53
C TYR A 138 12.12 -2.21 -33.02
N LEU A 139 12.28 -3.39 -32.42
CA LEU A 139 12.25 -3.59 -30.99
C LEU A 139 13.42 -4.49 -30.60
N PHE A 140 14.27 -3.99 -29.72
CA PHE A 140 15.40 -4.73 -29.16
C PHE A 140 15.30 -4.69 -27.64
N MET A 141 15.51 -5.83 -27.00
CA MET A 141 15.75 -5.91 -25.56
C MET A 141 17.01 -6.73 -25.33
N ASN A 142 17.88 -6.26 -24.44
CA ASN A 142 19.18 -6.91 -24.17
C ASN A 142 20.01 -7.19 -25.44
N HIS A 143 19.92 -6.32 -26.46
CA HIS A 143 20.55 -6.47 -27.78
C HIS A 143 20.01 -7.59 -28.68
N GLU A 144 18.94 -8.26 -28.28
CA GLU A 144 18.25 -9.25 -29.10
C GLU A 144 16.98 -8.65 -29.70
N LYS A 145 16.73 -8.94 -30.99
CA LYS A 145 15.53 -8.50 -31.69
C LYS A 145 14.34 -9.32 -31.18
N ILE A 146 13.31 -8.64 -30.71
CA ILE A 146 12.06 -9.28 -30.24
C ILE A 146 10.99 -9.23 -31.33
N SER A 147 10.15 -10.27 -31.39
CA SER A 147 9.00 -10.30 -32.31
C SER A 147 7.89 -9.33 -31.87
N LEU A 148 7.25 -8.69 -32.84
CA LEU A 148 6.07 -7.84 -32.62
C LEU A 148 4.86 -8.62 -32.09
N ASP A 149 4.87 -9.95 -32.16
CA ASP A 149 3.80 -10.81 -31.60
C ASP A 149 3.75 -10.77 -30.06
N THR A 150 4.85 -10.38 -29.42
CA THR A 150 4.94 -10.23 -27.96
C THR A 150 4.32 -8.93 -27.46
N ILE A 151 4.00 -8.01 -28.37
CA ILE A 151 3.39 -6.72 -28.05
C ILE A 151 1.88 -6.91 -27.93
N VAL A 152 1.32 -6.46 -26.81
CA VAL A 152 -0.11 -6.56 -26.52
C VAL A 152 -0.80 -5.25 -26.85
N HIS A 153 -1.80 -5.31 -27.73
CA HIS A 153 -2.68 -4.18 -28.00
C HIS A 153 -3.55 -3.83 -26.79
N TYR A 154 -3.69 -2.53 -26.53
CA TYR A 154 -4.58 -1.97 -25.52
C TYR A 154 -5.20 -0.70 -26.08
N THR A 155 -6.53 -0.59 -26.02
CA THR A 155 -7.25 0.61 -26.46
C THR A 155 -7.35 1.60 -25.30
N HIS A 156 -6.58 2.69 -25.33
CA HIS A 156 -6.67 3.78 -24.38
C HIS A 156 -7.78 4.75 -24.78
N PRO A 157 -8.63 5.23 -23.85
CA PRO A 157 -9.73 6.15 -24.16
C PRO A 157 -9.26 7.46 -24.84
N GLU A 158 -8.13 8.01 -24.40
CA GLU A 158 -7.62 9.29 -24.92
C GLU A 158 -6.78 9.18 -26.21
N TYR A 159 -5.96 8.13 -26.31
CA TYR A 159 -4.92 7.95 -27.34
C TYR A 159 -5.24 6.84 -28.35
N GLY A 160 -6.28 6.03 -28.11
CA GLY A 160 -6.70 4.94 -28.97
C GLY A 160 -5.75 3.76 -28.92
N ASN A 161 -5.21 3.35 -30.07
CA ASN A 161 -4.36 2.17 -30.14
C ASN A 161 -3.02 2.41 -29.46
N CYS A 162 -2.84 1.71 -28.34
CA CYS A 162 -1.61 1.64 -27.57
C CYS A 162 -1.09 0.19 -27.55
N PHE A 163 0.20 0.07 -27.28
CA PHE A 163 0.94 -1.17 -27.41
C PHE A 163 1.82 -1.37 -26.18
N LYS A 164 1.51 -2.41 -25.41
CA LYS A 164 2.25 -2.81 -24.21
C LYS A 164 3.37 -3.77 -24.61
N ILE A 165 4.57 -3.41 -24.24
CA ILE A 165 5.80 -4.15 -24.50
C ILE A 165 6.29 -4.72 -23.17
N ASN A 166 6.68 -5.99 -23.16
CA ASN A 166 7.13 -6.68 -21.94
C ASN A 166 6.05 -6.67 -20.83
N SER A 167 4.82 -7.01 -21.22
CA SER A 167 3.67 -7.15 -20.31
C SER A 167 3.62 -8.49 -19.58
N GLY A 168 4.52 -9.45 -19.92
CA GLY A 168 4.47 -10.82 -19.40
C GLY A 168 3.40 -11.71 -20.06
N PHE A 169 2.70 -11.20 -21.08
CA PHE A 169 1.64 -11.94 -21.80
C PHE A 169 1.71 -11.64 -23.31
N THR A 170 1.26 -12.59 -24.13
CA THR A 170 0.95 -12.35 -25.55
C THR A 170 -0.47 -11.82 -25.73
N GLU A 171 -0.84 -11.41 -26.95
CA GLU A 171 -2.23 -11.02 -27.29
C GLU A 171 -3.24 -12.15 -27.02
N ASN A 172 -2.80 -13.41 -27.14
CA ASN A 172 -3.62 -14.59 -26.81
C ASN A 172 -3.66 -14.89 -25.30
N LYS A 173 -3.16 -13.97 -24.46
CA LYS A 173 -3.03 -14.11 -23.00
C LYS A 173 -2.19 -15.29 -22.55
N THR A 174 -1.28 -15.77 -23.41
CA THR A 174 -0.31 -16.78 -22.98
C THR A 174 0.81 -16.10 -22.22
N GLU A 175 1.13 -16.60 -21.03
CA GLU A 175 2.25 -16.11 -20.23
C GLU A 175 3.58 -16.25 -20.97
N ILE A 176 4.37 -15.18 -20.92
CA ILE A 176 5.75 -15.14 -21.41
C ILE A 176 6.63 -14.54 -20.30
N PRO A 177 7.88 -15.01 -20.16
CA PRO A 177 8.76 -14.50 -19.11
C PRO A 177 9.01 -13.00 -19.29
N ILE A 178 8.91 -12.25 -18.18
CA ILE A 178 9.26 -10.84 -18.14
C ILE A 178 10.78 -10.72 -18.27
N VAL A 179 11.23 -9.76 -19.10
CA VAL A 179 12.65 -9.50 -19.28
C VAL A 179 13.25 -8.99 -17.98
N ILE A 180 14.35 -9.61 -17.57
CA ILE A 180 15.10 -9.22 -16.36
C ILE A 180 16.18 -8.21 -16.75
N ALA A 181 16.23 -7.08 -16.05
CA ALA A 181 17.36 -6.18 -16.07
C ALA A 181 18.46 -6.70 -15.13
N MET A 182 19.71 -6.69 -15.60
CA MET A 182 20.88 -7.13 -14.83
C MET A 182 21.94 -6.05 -14.83
N ASP A 183 22.57 -5.85 -13.67
CA ASP A 183 23.72 -4.95 -13.49
C ASP A 183 24.96 -5.59 -14.10
N THR A 184 25.00 -5.58 -15.42
CA THR A 184 26.21 -5.82 -16.19
C THR A 184 26.66 -4.46 -16.69
N GLN A 185 27.93 -4.09 -16.51
CA GLN A 185 28.58 -2.83 -16.94
C GLN A 185 28.40 -2.43 -18.43
N THR A 186 27.58 -3.13 -19.19
CA THR A 186 27.09 -2.75 -20.50
C THR A 186 25.78 -1.99 -20.34
N LYS A 187 25.80 -0.68 -20.65
CA LYS A 187 24.59 0.15 -20.84
C LYS A 187 23.70 -0.51 -21.90
N LYS A 188 22.74 -1.34 -21.47
CA LYS A 188 21.83 -2.07 -22.36
C LYS A 188 20.84 -1.08 -22.95
N LYS A 189 20.88 -0.95 -24.28
CA LYS A 189 20.10 0.02 -25.05
C LYS A 189 18.85 -0.64 -25.61
N ILE A 190 17.70 -0.05 -25.34
CA ILE A 190 16.47 -0.25 -26.11
C ILE A 190 16.44 0.86 -27.17
N ILE A 191 15.92 0.59 -28.37
CA ILE A 191 15.73 1.60 -29.41
C ILE A 191 14.30 1.40 -29.90
N LEU A 192 13.42 2.35 -29.60
CA LEU A 192 12.01 2.37 -29.96
C LEU A 192 11.72 3.60 -30.80
N LEU A 193 11.04 3.48 -31.95
CA LEU A 193 10.94 4.59 -32.89
C LEU A 193 9.50 5.12 -33.10
N ASN A 194 8.98 6.10 -32.33
CA ASN A 194 8.45 7.42 -32.84
C ASN A 194 7.85 8.44 -31.81
N TYR A 195 7.71 9.68 -32.31
CA TYR A 195 7.38 11.04 -31.82
C TYR A 195 6.37 11.28 -30.67
N ILE A 196 6.69 12.24 -29.77
CA ILE A 196 5.80 12.82 -28.74
C ILE A 196 5.78 14.36 -28.91
N ASN A 197 4.61 14.95 -29.17
CA ASN A 197 4.33 16.37 -28.96
C ASN A 197 3.22 16.53 -27.90
N SER A 198 3.56 17.18 -26.79
CA SER A 198 2.68 17.38 -25.63
C SER A 198 1.79 18.62 -25.81
N TYR A 199 0.47 18.41 -25.80
CA TYR A 199 -0.51 19.47 -25.54
C TYR A 199 -1.66 18.88 -24.74
N LEU A 200 -1.73 19.24 -23.45
CA LEU A 200 -2.76 18.85 -22.49
C LEU A 200 -3.76 19.99 -22.34
N ILE A 201 -5.06 19.78 -22.60
CA ILE A 201 -6.15 20.62 -22.04
C ILE A 201 -7.43 19.78 -21.79
N GLU A 202 -7.77 19.70 -20.50
CA GLU A 202 -9.05 19.62 -19.77
C GLU A 202 -10.33 19.02 -20.42
N LEU A 203 -10.67 17.80 -20.00
CA LEU A 203 -12.05 17.29 -19.87
C LEU A 203 -12.30 16.98 -18.39
N ASP A 204 -12.24 18.02 -17.56
CA ASP A 204 -11.75 17.91 -16.19
C ASP A 204 -12.84 17.89 -15.09
N ASN A 205 -14.12 17.67 -15.42
CA ASN A 205 -15.18 17.88 -14.42
C ASN A 205 -16.07 16.68 -14.06
N LEU A 206 -16.15 15.61 -14.86
CA LEU A 206 -16.96 14.43 -14.48
C LEU A 206 -16.10 13.28 -13.94
N ASP A 207 -14.93 13.02 -14.55
CA ASP A 207 -13.99 11.99 -14.07
C ASP A 207 -13.20 12.45 -12.84
N LYS A 208 -12.94 13.75 -12.70
CA LYS A 208 -12.18 14.33 -11.58
C LYS A 208 -12.89 14.15 -10.23
N ILE A 209 -14.22 14.24 -10.22
CA ILE A 209 -15.04 14.02 -9.01
C ILE A 209 -14.93 12.58 -8.51
N CYS A 210 -14.88 11.60 -9.42
CA CYS A 210 -14.75 10.18 -9.05
C CYS A 210 -13.32 9.77 -8.68
N VAL A 211 -12.31 10.44 -9.25
CA VAL A 211 -10.89 10.17 -9.00
C VAL A 211 -10.46 10.68 -7.62
N ASP A 212 -10.97 11.83 -7.17
CA ASP A 212 -10.63 12.40 -5.86
C ASP A 212 -11.26 11.59 -4.70
N ASP A 213 -12.37 10.88 -4.94
CA ASP A 213 -13.04 10.00 -3.97
C ASP A 213 -12.44 8.57 -3.92
N CYS A 214 -11.50 8.24 -4.81
CA CYS A 214 -10.89 6.91 -4.81
C CYS A 214 -9.91 6.76 -3.63
N PRO A 215 -10.00 5.66 -2.86
CA PRO A 215 -8.98 5.37 -1.86
C PRO A 215 -7.63 5.17 -2.53
N ILE A 216 -6.56 5.69 -1.91
CA ILE A 216 -5.21 5.44 -2.38
C ILE A 216 -4.86 3.95 -2.27
N GLU A 217 -4.13 3.46 -3.25
CA GLU A 217 -3.61 2.10 -3.28
C GLU A 217 -2.56 1.90 -2.17
N CYS A 218 -2.65 0.78 -1.44
CA CYS A 218 -1.72 0.48 -0.34
C CYS A 218 -0.33 0.07 -0.83
N GLU A 219 -0.25 -0.50 -2.03
CA GLU A 219 0.98 -0.95 -2.66
C GLU A 219 1.09 -0.30 -4.03
N LYS A 220 2.20 0.40 -4.23
CA LYS A 220 2.47 1.17 -5.45
C LYS A 220 3.93 1.07 -5.80
N GLU A 221 4.20 0.77 -7.06
CA GLU A 221 5.52 0.89 -7.65
C GLU A 221 5.58 2.16 -8.52
N THR A 222 6.64 2.95 -8.37
CA THR A 222 6.82 4.17 -9.17
C THR A 222 8.22 4.24 -9.77
N PHE A 223 8.28 4.63 -11.04
CA PHE A 223 9.54 4.75 -11.78
C PHE A 223 9.88 6.23 -11.96
N SER A 224 10.97 6.66 -11.32
CA SER A 224 11.54 7.99 -11.57
C SER A 224 12.24 8.02 -12.91
N LYS A 225 11.93 9.01 -13.75
CA LYS A 225 12.45 9.11 -15.12
C LYS A 225 13.30 10.37 -15.31
N THR A 226 14.44 10.20 -15.97
CA THR A 226 15.28 11.29 -16.46
C THR A 226 15.32 11.21 -17.98
N ILE A 227 14.99 12.31 -18.67
CA ILE A 227 14.88 12.35 -20.13
C ILE A 227 16.09 13.09 -20.71
N SER A 228 16.71 12.49 -21.71
CA SER A 228 17.74 13.12 -22.55
C SER A 228 17.42 12.85 -24.01
N MET A 229 17.68 13.83 -24.88
CA MET A 229 17.33 13.76 -26.30
C MET A 229 18.50 14.25 -27.16
N TYR A 230 18.64 13.64 -28.34
CA TYR A 230 19.61 14.01 -29.36
C TYR A 230 19.00 13.76 -30.74
N ASP A 231 19.46 14.50 -31.75
CA ASP A 231 18.98 14.32 -33.12
C ASP A 231 19.40 12.95 -33.67
N LEU A 232 18.45 12.26 -34.30
CA LEU A 232 18.67 10.92 -34.83
C LEU A 232 19.49 10.98 -36.12
N GLY A 233 20.80 10.85 -35.97
CA GLY A 233 21.75 10.75 -37.08
C GLY A 233 22.03 12.07 -37.79
N ASN A 234 23.04 12.04 -38.66
CA ASN A 234 23.35 13.11 -39.60
C ASN A 234 22.83 12.73 -41.00
N LYS A 235 22.94 13.64 -41.98
CA LYS A 235 22.53 13.37 -43.37
C LYS A 235 23.21 12.13 -43.98
N GLU A 236 24.45 11.83 -43.59
CA GLU A 236 25.16 10.64 -44.06
C GLU A 236 24.50 9.34 -43.55
N TRP A 237 24.13 9.32 -42.27
CA TRP A 237 23.38 8.22 -41.68
C TRP A 237 22.00 8.08 -42.32
N GLU A 238 21.30 9.18 -42.60
CA GLU A 238 20.01 9.17 -43.31
C GLU A 238 20.14 8.50 -44.69
N ASN A 239 21.17 8.85 -45.46
CA ASN A 239 21.43 8.24 -46.77
C ASN A 239 21.74 6.74 -46.65
N TYR A 240 22.61 6.37 -45.69
CA TYR A 240 22.92 4.97 -45.41
C TYR A 240 21.68 4.16 -45.02
N TYR A 241 20.83 4.73 -44.16
CA TYR A 241 19.59 4.10 -43.73
C TYR A 241 18.62 3.88 -44.90
N ARG A 242 18.47 4.87 -45.79
CA ARG A 242 17.63 4.74 -47.00
C ARG A 242 18.15 3.65 -47.94
N GLU A 243 19.47 3.61 -48.18
CA GLU A 243 20.10 2.61 -49.03
C GLU A 243 19.96 1.20 -48.46
N TYR A 244 20.22 1.04 -47.16
CA TYR A 244 20.15 -0.27 -46.50
C TYR A 244 18.74 -0.88 -46.55
N TYR A 245 17.69 -0.05 -46.49
CA TYR A 245 16.30 -0.50 -46.52
C TYR A 245 15.61 -0.35 -47.88
N ASN A 246 16.33 0.05 -48.95
CA ASN A 246 15.76 0.33 -50.27
C ASN A 246 14.52 1.24 -50.20
N MET A 247 14.59 2.31 -49.41
CA MET A 247 13.48 3.27 -49.24
C MET A 247 13.65 4.48 -50.15
N ASN A 248 12.55 4.94 -50.78
CA ASN A 248 12.58 6.20 -51.51
C ASN A 248 12.46 7.40 -50.56
N GLU A 249 12.89 8.57 -51.02
CA GLU A 249 12.83 9.81 -50.26
C GLU A 249 11.40 10.23 -49.91
N THR A 250 10.44 9.84 -50.74
CA THR A 250 9.00 10.13 -50.58
C THR A 250 8.28 9.20 -49.60
N ASP A 251 8.89 8.06 -49.24
CA ASP A 251 8.20 7.00 -48.47
C ASP A 251 8.21 7.28 -46.96
N LEU A 252 9.20 8.04 -46.48
CA LEU A 252 9.36 8.37 -45.06
C LEU A 252 10.25 9.61 -44.91
N ASP A 253 9.79 10.59 -44.14
CA ASP A 253 10.64 11.69 -43.69
C ASP A 253 11.35 11.25 -42.40
N ILE A 254 12.60 10.79 -42.52
CA ILE A 254 13.36 10.24 -41.39
C ILE A 254 13.46 11.23 -40.22
N ARG A 255 13.47 12.54 -40.47
CA ARG A 255 13.61 13.53 -39.39
C ARG A 255 12.33 13.77 -38.63
N ASN A 256 11.19 13.67 -39.31
CA ASN A 256 9.88 13.99 -38.74
C ASN A 256 9.10 12.74 -38.33
N ASP A 257 9.39 11.60 -38.96
CA ASP A 257 8.69 10.32 -38.81
C ASP A 257 9.60 9.24 -38.21
N LEU A 258 10.76 9.56 -37.65
CA LEU A 258 11.59 8.58 -36.94
C LEU A 258 12.12 9.19 -35.63
N VAL A 259 11.81 8.58 -34.49
CA VAL A 259 12.43 8.89 -33.19
C VAL A 259 13.25 7.69 -32.72
N GLY A 260 14.18 7.81 -31.79
CA GLY A 260 14.76 6.64 -31.09
C GLY A 260 14.64 6.80 -29.58
N ILE A 261 13.93 5.90 -28.92
CA ILE A 261 13.66 5.90 -27.48
C ILE A 261 14.48 4.79 -26.86
N ASN A 262 15.33 5.16 -25.93
CA ASN A 262 16.13 4.24 -25.15
C ASN A 262 15.73 4.28 -23.68
N ILE A 263 15.23 3.16 -23.19
CA ILE A 263 14.75 2.99 -21.82
C ILE A 263 15.64 1.96 -21.13
N TYR A 264 16.23 2.36 -20.02
CA TYR A 264 17.11 1.55 -19.20
C TYR A 264 17.11 2.06 -17.76
N TYR A 265 17.48 1.21 -16.81
CA TYR A 265 17.71 1.62 -15.43
C TYR A 265 19.08 2.27 -15.31
N ASP A 266 19.16 3.42 -14.62
CA ASP A 266 20.44 4.06 -14.29
C ASP A 266 21.22 3.26 -13.24
N SER A 267 20.48 2.73 -12.26
CA SER A 267 20.95 1.79 -11.25
C SER A 267 19.84 0.78 -10.93
N LEU A 268 20.20 -0.43 -10.51
CA LEU A 268 19.24 -1.44 -10.06
C LEU A 268 18.87 -1.31 -8.56
N GLY A 269 19.16 -0.16 -7.95
CA GLY A 269 18.72 0.16 -6.61
C GLY A 269 17.30 0.74 -6.59
N TYR A 270 16.50 0.34 -5.61
CA TYR A 270 15.17 0.90 -5.37
C TYR A 270 15.04 1.41 -3.93
N THR A 271 14.09 2.31 -3.75
CA THR A 271 13.72 2.82 -2.42
C THR A 271 12.39 2.22 -2.02
N GLU A 272 12.41 1.39 -0.99
CA GLU A 272 11.21 0.84 -0.35
C GLU A 272 10.73 1.81 0.73
N ILE A 273 9.48 2.25 0.62
CA ILE A 273 8.82 3.12 1.59
C ILE A 273 7.64 2.35 2.18
N THR A 274 7.71 2.02 3.47
CA THR A 274 6.68 1.25 4.17
C THR A 274 6.13 2.05 5.35
N GLU A 275 4.82 2.08 5.51
CA GLU A 275 4.17 2.69 6.68
C GLU A 275 3.74 1.61 7.66
N MET A 276 4.01 1.83 8.94
CA MET A 276 3.62 0.91 10.01
C MET A 276 3.05 1.66 11.20
N ALA A 277 2.24 0.98 12.01
CA ALA A 277 1.72 1.56 13.24
C ALA A 277 2.85 2.02 14.16
N ALA A 278 2.74 3.25 14.67
CA ALA A 278 3.70 3.84 15.60
C ALA A 278 3.73 3.07 16.94
N ILE A 279 2.56 2.62 17.38
CA ILE A 279 2.40 1.76 18.56
C ILE A 279 1.57 0.55 18.14
N ASP A 280 2.20 -0.62 18.17
CA ASP A 280 1.51 -1.89 17.98
C ASP A 280 1.03 -2.46 19.32
N LEU A 281 0.25 -3.55 19.26
CA LEU A 281 -0.32 -4.18 20.45
C LEU A 281 0.77 -4.66 21.42
N VAL A 282 1.89 -5.16 20.90
CA VAL A 282 3.00 -5.64 21.71
C VAL A 282 3.67 -4.48 22.46
N THR A 283 3.90 -3.36 21.80
CA THR A 283 4.45 -2.15 22.43
C THR A 283 3.51 -1.58 23.48
N LEU A 284 2.19 -1.59 23.24
CA LEU A 284 1.20 -1.16 24.22
C LEU A 284 1.24 -2.05 25.48
N LEU A 285 1.17 -3.38 25.32
CA LEU A 285 1.21 -4.32 26.44
C LEU A 285 2.53 -4.23 27.22
N SER A 286 3.65 -4.08 26.50
CA SER A 286 4.98 -3.85 27.10
C SER A 286 5.01 -2.55 27.92
N SER A 287 4.41 -1.47 27.42
CA SER A 287 4.34 -0.19 28.12
C SER A 287 3.48 -0.28 29.39
N ILE A 288 2.28 -0.88 29.30
CA ILE A 288 1.40 -1.08 30.46
C ILE A 288 2.09 -1.93 31.53
N GLY A 289 2.68 -3.06 31.12
CA GLY A 289 3.41 -3.95 32.02
C GLY A 289 4.62 -3.27 32.65
N GLY A 290 5.36 -2.47 31.87
CA GLY A 290 6.50 -1.68 32.34
C GLY A 290 6.11 -0.67 33.40
N PHE A 291 5.05 0.12 33.19
CA PHE A 291 4.57 1.08 34.18
C PHE A 291 4.01 0.41 35.43
N ALA A 292 3.17 -0.62 35.29
CA ALA A 292 2.62 -1.35 36.42
C ALA A 292 3.70 -2.04 37.25
N GLY A 293 4.71 -2.61 36.59
CA GLY A 293 5.87 -3.21 37.25
C GLY A 293 6.74 -2.19 37.99
N LEU A 294 7.09 -1.08 37.32
CA LEU A 294 7.97 -0.06 37.90
C LEU A 294 7.34 0.70 39.07
N PHE A 295 6.09 1.15 38.92
CA PHE A 295 5.45 2.03 39.91
C PHE A 295 4.71 1.28 41.02
N LEU A 296 4.12 0.13 40.71
CA LEU A 296 3.26 -0.61 41.64
C LEU A 296 3.86 -1.96 42.08
N GLY A 297 4.91 -2.45 41.41
CA GLY A 297 5.47 -3.79 41.63
C GLY A 297 4.56 -4.91 41.13
N ILE A 298 3.60 -4.59 40.25
CA ILE A 298 2.63 -5.57 39.73
C ILE A 298 3.25 -6.25 38.52
N SER A 299 3.33 -7.58 38.57
CA SER A 299 3.85 -8.42 37.50
C SER A 299 2.76 -9.34 36.93
N PHE A 300 3.10 -10.07 35.88
CA PHE A 300 2.25 -11.14 35.37
C PHE A 300 1.97 -12.21 36.44
N LEU A 301 2.94 -12.53 37.31
CA LEU A 301 2.74 -13.48 38.40
C LEU A 301 1.76 -12.93 39.45
N SER A 302 1.81 -11.63 39.74
CA SER A 302 0.85 -10.96 40.63
C SER A 302 -0.59 -11.04 40.11
N LEU A 303 -0.77 -11.02 38.78
CA LEU A 303 -2.06 -11.25 38.13
C LEU A 303 -2.53 -12.70 38.30
N MET A 304 -1.62 -13.67 38.14
CA MET A 304 -1.91 -15.08 38.40
C MET A 304 -2.30 -15.34 39.87
N GLU A 305 -1.58 -14.73 40.83
CA GLU A 305 -1.94 -14.77 42.26
C GLU A 305 -3.34 -14.21 42.52
N SER A 306 -3.68 -13.10 41.85
CA SER A 306 -5.01 -12.49 41.94
C SER A 306 -6.10 -13.39 41.35
N MET A 307 -5.82 -14.04 40.21
CA MET A 307 -6.75 -14.98 39.59
C MET A 307 -6.96 -16.24 40.43
N GLU A 308 -5.89 -16.81 41.01
CA GLU A 308 -5.98 -17.95 41.92
C GLU A 308 -6.90 -17.62 43.10
N PHE A 309 -6.71 -16.45 43.72
CA PHE A 309 -7.52 -16.00 44.83
C PHE A 309 -9.00 -15.80 44.45
N LEU A 310 -9.28 -15.20 43.29
CA LEU A 310 -10.64 -15.07 42.77
C LEU A 310 -11.29 -16.44 42.56
N CYS A 311 -10.56 -17.41 42.00
CA CYS A 311 -11.02 -18.79 41.85
C CYS A 311 -11.34 -19.43 43.21
N GLN A 312 -10.46 -19.29 44.20
CA GLN A 312 -10.70 -19.80 45.55
C GLN A 312 -11.97 -19.20 46.18
N ILE A 313 -12.18 -17.88 46.04
CA ILE A 313 -13.42 -17.23 46.52
C ILE A 313 -14.65 -17.82 45.82
N ILE A 314 -14.61 -17.97 44.50
CA ILE A 314 -15.73 -18.49 43.72
C ILE A 314 -16.06 -19.93 44.17
N LEU A 315 -15.05 -20.77 44.36
CA LEU A 315 -15.22 -22.15 44.85
C LEU A 315 -15.83 -22.19 46.25
N VAL A 316 -15.35 -21.36 47.18
CA VAL A 316 -15.93 -21.28 48.54
C VAL A 316 -17.38 -20.80 48.49
N PHE A 317 -17.71 -19.83 47.62
CA PHE A 317 -19.08 -19.36 47.45
C PHE A 317 -19.99 -20.43 46.86
N TYR A 318 -19.47 -21.21 45.89
CA TYR A 318 -20.17 -22.35 45.31
C TYR A 318 -20.45 -23.44 46.37
N ASP A 319 -19.46 -23.80 47.19
CA ASP A 319 -19.61 -24.78 48.27
C ASP A 319 -20.57 -24.30 49.37
N TYR A 320 -20.51 -23.02 49.73
CA TYR A 320 -21.43 -22.40 50.68
C TYR A 320 -22.88 -22.49 50.19
N ASN A 321 -23.13 -22.14 48.92
CA ASN A 321 -24.46 -22.24 48.33
C ASN A 321 -24.94 -23.70 48.20
N THR A 322 -24.04 -24.63 47.87
CA THR A 322 -24.36 -26.06 47.77
C THR A 322 -24.73 -26.66 49.14
N LYS A 323 -23.96 -26.36 50.20
CA LYS A 323 -24.28 -26.78 51.56
C LYS A 323 -25.58 -26.15 52.08
N LYS A 324 -25.80 -24.86 51.82
CA LYS A 324 -27.06 -24.17 52.17
C LYS A 324 -28.26 -24.82 51.51
N ASN A 325 -28.17 -25.12 50.20
CA ASN A 325 -29.23 -25.79 49.46
C ASN A 325 -29.53 -27.19 49.99
N ASN A 326 -28.49 -27.95 50.39
CA ASN A 326 -28.67 -29.28 50.99
C ASN A 326 -29.32 -29.22 52.37
N VAL A 327 -28.95 -28.26 53.23
CA VAL A 327 -29.58 -28.08 54.55
C VAL A 327 -31.05 -27.64 54.42
N VAL A 328 -31.34 -26.72 53.50
CA VAL A 328 -32.73 -26.31 53.21
C VAL A 328 -33.55 -27.49 52.67
N LYS A 329 -32.95 -28.35 51.84
CA LYS A 329 -33.60 -29.57 51.32
C LYS A 329 -33.89 -30.58 52.44
N ILE A 330 -32.98 -30.77 53.40
CA ILE A 330 -33.17 -31.64 54.57
C ILE A 330 -34.28 -31.08 55.49
N PHE A 331 -34.24 -29.79 55.82
CA PHE A 331 -35.27 -29.15 56.64
C PHE A 331 -36.65 -29.19 55.99
N ARG A 332 -36.74 -28.96 54.67
CA ARG A 332 -37.99 -29.05 53.91
C ARG A 332 -38.56 -30.48 53.94
N ASN A 333 -37.71 -31.49 53.82
CA ASN A 333 -38.13 -32.89 53.90
C ASN A 333 -38.59 -33.29 55.31
N GLN A 334 -37.98 -32.75 56.37
CA GLN A 334 -38.41 -32.98 57.76
C GLN A 334 -39.75 -32.31 58.10
N ILE A 335 -40.04 -31.14 57.53
CA ILE A 335 -41.34 -30.45 57.71
C ILE A 335 -42.47 -31.16 56.95
N LEU A 336 -42.17 -31.78 55.80
CA LEU A 336 -43.17 -32.51 54.99
C LEU A 336 -43.49 -33.92 55.51
N GLN A 337 -42.78 -34.42 56.52
CA GLN A 337 -42.99 -35.74 57.14
C GLN A 337 -43.69 -35.68 58.50
N LYS A 338 -44.16 -34.50 58.91
CA LYS A 338 -44.90 -34.25 60.15
C LYS A 338 -46.25 -33.65 59.80
#